data_AF-X0XBV2-F1
#
_entry.id   AF-X0XBV2-F1
#
_cell.length_a   1.000
_cell.length_b   1.000
_cell.length_c   1.000
_cell.angle_alpha   90.00
_cell.angle_beta   90.00
_cell.angle_gamma   90.00
#
_symmetry.space_group_name_H-M   'P 1'
#
loop_
_entity.id
_entity.type
_entity.pdbx_description
1 polymer ?
#
loop_
_entity_poly.entity_id
_entity_poly.type
_entity_poly.pdbx_seq_one_letter_code
_entity_poly.pdbx_strand_id
1 'polypeptide(L)'
;YGVITYQDQVLLIAQKFAGYTLGEADVMRKAMGKKIPEVMRAERERFLAGAKRKGYPEEATTQIFELILPFAGYAFNKAHAVCYATIAYQTAYLKAHYPADYMTAVLSLASSHPTGAQERIAAAVAESAKLDIPVLPPDVNHSGANFTLAHTEDERQAIRFGLAVIKNVGWGAAESIVAEREENGPFTSIEDFCRRISLKNLNRRALESLIKAGALDALGERGTILANLDRLISLAQREQRLRESGQATMFD
;
A
#
# COMPACT_ATOMS: atom_id res chain seq x y z
N TYR A 1 -26.11 -22.25 0.40
CA TYR A 1 -26.10 -22.10 -1.07
C TYR A 1 -25.30 -23.24 -1.70
N GLY A 2 -25.91 -24.41 -1.94
CA GLY A 2 -25.22 -25.69 -2.26
C GLY A 2 -24.46 -25.78 -3.59
N VAL A 3 -23.56 -24.84 -3.87
CA VAL A 3 -22.74 -24.73 -5.08
C VAL A 3 -21.36 -25.35 -4.83
N ILE A 4 -20.85 -26.10 -5.81
CA ILE A 4 -19.47 -26.61 -5.81
C ILE A 4 -18.55 -25.49 -6.31
N THR A 5 -17.77 -24.92 -5.40
CA THR A 5 -16.89 -23.78 -5.67
C THR A 5 -15.42 -24.15 -5.53
N TYR A 6 -15.09 -25.08 -4.63
CA TYR A 6 -13.73 -25.41 -4.28
C TYR A 6 -13.33 -26.82 -4.72
N GLN A 7 -12.05 -26.97 -5.06
CA GLN A 7 -11.44 -28.27 -5.36
C GLN A 7 -11.60 -29.23 -4.17
N ASP A 8 -11.41 -28.74 -2.95
CA ASP A 8 -11.58 -29.48 -1.71
C ASP A 8 -13.00 -30.07 -1.57
N GLN A 9 -14.03 -29.37 -2.06
CA GLN A 9 -15.40 -29.91 -2.05
C GLN A 9 -15.52 -31.10 -3.00
N VAL A 10 -14.90 -31.06 -4.18
CA VAL A 10 -14.87 -32.20 -5.11
C VAL A 10 -14.20 -33.42 -4.47
N LEU A 11 -13.07 -33.20 -3.78
CA LEU A 11 -12.36 -34.27 -3.07
C LEU A 11 -13.23 -34.91 -1.98
N LEU A 12 -13.89 -34.08 -1.17
CA LEU A 12 -14.78 -34.55 -0.10
C LEU A 12 -16.02 -35.26 -0.64
N ILE A 13 -16.57 -34.81 -1.77
CA ILE A 13 -17.70 -35.47 -2.43
C ILE A 13 -17.27 -36.86 -2.92
N ALA A 14 -16.12 -36.99 -3.59
CA ALA A 14 -15.58 -38.28 -4.04
C ALA A 14 -15.30 -39.25 -2.88
N GLN A 15 -14.71 -38.75 -1.79
CA GLN A 15 -14.50 -39.55 -0.59
C GLN A 15 -15.84 -40.00 0.03
N LYS A 16 -16.78 -39.07 0.23
CA LYS A 16 -18.03 -39.33 0.96
C LYS A 16 -18.98 -40.22 0.17
N PHE A 17 -19.21 -39.91 -1.10
CA PHE A 17 -20.16 -40.65 -1.95
C PHE A 17 -19.55 -41.89 -2.55
N ALA A 18 -18.30 -41.86 -3.02
CA ALA A 18 -17.72 -43.01 -3.73
C ALA A 18 -16.64 -43.78 -2.95
N GLY A 19 -16.27 -43.31 -1.76
CA GLY A 19 -15.31 -44.03 -0.91
C GLY A 19 -13.85 -43.91 -1.35
N TYR A 20 -13.52 -42.88 -2.13
CA TYR A 20 -12.15 -42.59 -2.53
C TYR A 20 -11.29 -42.23 -1.31
N THR A 21 -10.03 -42.62 -1.32
CA THR A 21 -9.01 -41.95 -0.52
C THR A 21 -8.77 -40.54 -1.06
N LEU A 22 -8.21 -39.63 -0.24
CA LEU A 22 -7.93 -38.27 -0.69
C LEU A 22 -6.92 -38.23 -1.86
N GLY A 23 -5.96 -39.16 -1.90
CA GLY A 23 -5.02 -39.28 -3.02
C GLY A 23 -5.71 -39.66 -4.32
N GLU A 24 -6.63 -40.63 -4.28
CA GLU A 24 -7.40 -41.04 -5.46
C GLU A 24 -8.35 -39.92 -5.92
N ALA A 25 -8.96 -39.20 -4.99
CA ALA A 25 -9.83 -38.08 -5.31
C ALA A 25 -9.06 -36.91 -5.97
N ASP A 26 -7.79 -36.70 -5.59
CA ASP A 26 -6.94 -35.72 -6.28
C ASP A 26 -6.54 -36.17 -7.70
N VAL A 27 -6.33 -37.47 -7.92
CA VAL A 27 -6.12 -38.02 -9.27
C VAL A 27 -7.34 -37.76 -10.16
N MET A 28 -8.53 -38.05 -9.66
CA MET A 28 -9.81 -37.77 -10.33
C MET A 28 -9.95 -36.27 -10.65
N ARG A 29 -9.69 -35.38 -9.67
CA ARG A 29 -9.72 -33.92 -9.87
C ARG A 29 -8.76 -33.47 -10.97
N LYS A 30 -7.52 -33.97 -10.98
CA LYS A 30 -6.51 -33.64 -12.01
C LYS A 30 -6.95 -34.10 -13.40
N ALA A 31 -7.54 -35.29 -13.50
CA ALA A 31 -8.07 -35.82 -14.75
C ALA A 31 -9.23 -34.95 -15.29
N MET A 32 -10.13 -34.53 -14.41
CA MET A 32 -11.23 -33.63 -14.75
C MET A 32 -10.74 -32.27 -15.27
N GLY A 33 -9.74 -31.67 -14.64
CA GLY A 33 -9.15 -30.42 -15.09
C GLY A 33 -8.53 -30.51 -16.49
N LYS A 34 -7.95 -31.66 -16.84
CA LYS A 34 -7.38 -31.94 -18.18
C LYS A 34 -8.41 -32.41 -19.22
N LYS A 35 -9.65 -32.70 -18.80
CA LYS A 35 -10.75 -33.16 -19.66
C LYS A 35 -10.40 -34.40 -20.51
N ILE A 36 -9.70 -35.37 -19.95
CA ILE A 36 -9.27 -36.59 -20.69
C ILE A 36 -10.46 -37.57 -20.77
N PRO A 37 -11.09 -37.81 -21.94
CA PRO A 37 -12.38 -38.52 -22.02
C PRO A 37 -12.35 -39.96 -21.48
N GLU A 38 -11.28 -40.70 -21.76
CA GLU A 38 -11.13 -42.09 -21.33
C GLU A 38 -11.02 -42.22 -19.80
N VAL A 39 -10.21 -41.37 -19.18
CA VAL A 39 -10.02 -41.32 -17.73
C VAL A 39 -11.32 -40.87 -17.05
N MET A 40 -12.02 -39.92 -17.64
CA MET A 40 -13.31 -39.44 -17.14
C MET A 40 -14.38 -40.52 -17.12
N ARG A 41 -14.46 -41.36 -18.16
CA ARG A 41 -15.38 -42.51 -18.20
C ARG A 41 -15.04 -43.52 -17.12
N ALA A 42 -13.76 -43.86 -16.96
CA ALA A 42 -13.30 -44.79 -15.93
C ALA A 42 -13.58 -44.26 -14.51
N GLU A 43 -13.33 -42.98 -14.25
CA GLU A 43 -13.64 -42.36 -12.97
C GLU A 43 -15.15 -42.28 -12.70
N ARG A 44 -15.98 -42.11 -13.72
CA ARG A 44 -17.45 -42.16 -13.58
C ARG A 44 -17.92 -43.53 -13.13
N GLU A 45 -17.48 -44.59 -13.80
CA GLU A 45 -17.84 -45.97 -13.44
C GLU A 45 -17.39 -46.30 -12.02
N ARG A 46 -16.16 -45.92 -11.68
CA ARG A 46 -15.60 -46.09 -10.33
C ARG A 46 -16.41 -45.34 -9.27
N PHE A 47 -16.80 -44.10 -9.55
CA PHE A 47 -17.60 -43.28 -8.64
C PHE A 47 -18.97 -43.92 -8.37
N LEU A 48 -19.69 -44.33 -9.42
CA LEU A 48 -21.00 -44.97 -9.30
C LEU A 48 -20.93 -46.31 -8.56
N ALA A 49 -19.93 -47.14 -8.86
CA ALA A 49 -19.71 -48.41 -8.17
C ALA A 49 -19.41 -48.20 -6.68
N GLY A 50 -18.58 -47.19 -6.36
CA GLY A 50 -18.28 -46.79 -4.98
C GLY A 50 -19.52 -46.34 -4.22
N ALA A 51 -20.38 -45.55 -4.85
CA ALA A 51 -21.62 -45.04 -4.25
C ALA A 51 -22.67 -46.14 -4.05
N LYS A 52 -22.79 -47.07 -5.00
CA LYS A 52 -23.65 -48.24 -4.85
C LYS A 52 -23.25 -49.09 -3.65
N ARG A 53 -21.95 -49.32 -3.44
CA ARG A 53 -21.44 -50.03 -2.24
C ARG A 53 -21.77 -49.31 -0.94
N LYS A 54 -21.90 -47.98 -0.97
CA LYS A 54 -22.30 -47.15 0.18
C LYS A 54 -23.82 -47.01 0.34
N GLY A 55 -24.62 -47.63 -0.53
CA GLY A 55 -26.08 -47.63 -0.45
C GLY A 55 -26.76 -46.39 -1.04
N TYR A 56 -26.05 -45.58 -1.84
CA TYR A 56 -26.67 -44.43 -2.50
C TYR A 56 -27.44 -44.84 -3.77
N PRO A 57 -28.60 -44.22 -4.05
CA PRO A 57 -29.32 -44.42 -5.31
C PRO A 57 -28.46 -44.02 -6.52
N GLU A 58 -28.52 -44.81 -7.58
CA GLU A 58 -27.74 -44.59 -8.79
C GLU A 58 -28.10 -43.28 -9.50
N GLU A 59 -29.39 -42.94 -9.52
CA GLU A 59 -29.90 -41.71 -10.13
C GLU A 59 -29.33 -40.46 -9.43
N ALA A 60 -29.43 -40.40 -8.09
CA ALA A 60 -28.89 -39.29 -7.31
C ALA A 60 -27.36 -39.19 -7.43
N THR A 61 -26.66 -40.33 -7.43
CA THR A 61 -25.21 -40.36 -7.58
C THR A 61 -24.76 -39.88 -8.96
N THR A 62 -25.50 -40.27 -10.01
CA THR A 62 -25.25 -39.82 -11.37
C THR A 62 -25.40 -38.31 -11.46
N GLN A 63 -26.49 -37.74 -10.92
CA GLN A 63 -26.67 -36.29 -10.89
C GLN A 63 -25.53 -35.57 -10.17
N ILE A 64 -25.06 -36.10 -9.03
CA ILE A 64 -23.92 -35.52 -8.30
C ILE A 64 -22.66 -35.54 -9.16
N PHE A 65 -22.37 -36.64 -9.86
CA PHE A 65 -21.19 -36.72 -10.72
C PHE A 65 -21.26 -35.72 -11.88
N GLU A 66 -22.41 -35.60 -12.54
CA GLU A 66 -22.64 -34.62 -13.60
C GLU A 66 -22.49 -33.18 -13.10
N LEU A 67 -22.85 -32.90 -11.84
CA LEU A 67 -22.60 -31.59 -11.20
C LEU A 67 -21.12 -31.34 -10.92
N ILE A 68 -20.27 -32.36 -10.80
CA ILE A 68 -18.83 -32.16 -10.60
C ILE A 68 -18.14 -31.77 -11.93
N LEU A 69 -18.58 -32.34 -13.05
CA LEU A 69 -17.93 -32.23 -14.37
C LEU A 69 -17.67 -30.80 -14.85
N PRO A 70 -18.68 -29.91 -14.95
CA PRO A 70 -18.45 -28.54 -15.43
C PRO A 70 -17.67 -27.73 -14.40
N PHE A 71 -17.84 -28.00 -13.10
CA PHE A 71 -17.22 -27.24 -12.03
C PHE A 71 -15.76 -27.60 -11.80
N ALA A 72 -15.30 -28.81 -12.15
CA ALA A 72 -13.91 -29.17 -12.01
C ALA A 72 -12.95 -28.28 -12.84
N GLY A 73 -13.44 -27.64 -13.91
CA GLY A 73 -12.69 -26.65 -14.68
C GLY A 73 -12.61 -25.26 -14.06
N TYR A 74 -13.52 -24.92 -13.14
CA TYR A 74 -13.62 -23.59 -12.50
C TYR A 74 -13.42 -23.62 -10.99
N ALA A 75 -13.34 -24.83 -10.40
CA ALA A 75 -13.16 -25.03 -8.98
C ALA A 75 -11.81 -24.49 -8.54
N PHE A 76 -11.84 -23.62 -7.52
CA PHE A 76 -10.66 -22.94 -7.03
C PHE A 76 -10.05 -23.66 -5.83
N ASN A 77 -8.76 -23.48 -5.59
CA ASN A 77 -8.12 -24.07 -4.41
C ASN A 77 -8.57 -23.32 -3.15
N LYS A 78 -9.21 -24.03 -2.19
CA LYS A 78 -9.78 -23.37 -1.00
C LYS A 78 -8.71 -22.79 -0.10
N ALA A 79 -7.61 -23.52 0.13
CA ALA A 79 -6.53 -23.06 1.00
C ALA A 79 -5.94 -21.74 0.50
N HIS A 80 -5.65 -21.65 -0.79
CA HIS A 80 -5.17 -20.41 -1.41
C HIS A 80 -6.18 -19.27 -1.29
N ALA A 81 -7.46 -19.53 -1.58
CA ALA A 81 -8.52 -18.53 -1.44
C ALA A 81 -8.65 -18.01 0.01
N VAL A 82 -8.62 -18.90 1.00
CA VAL A 82 -8.76 -18.52 2.42
C VAL A 82 -7.58 -17.67 2.89
N CYS A 83 -6.35 -18.00 2.50
CA CYS A 83 -5.18 -17.19 2.85
C CYS A 83 -5.31 -15.74 2.34
N TYR A 84 -5.68 -15.55 1.07
CA TYR A 84 -5.86 -14.21 0.50
C TYR A 84 -7.10 -13.50 1.04
N ALA A 85 -8.20 -14.23 1.26
CA ALA A 85 -9.40 -13.67 1.88
C ALA A 85 -9.14 -13.18 3.31
N THR A 86 -8.24 -13.84 4.04
CA THR A 86 -7.83 -13.40 5.38
C THR A 86 -7.14 -12.05 5.33
N ILE A 87 -6.21 -11.86 4.39
CA ILE A 87 -5.53 -10.56 4.17
C ILE A 87 -6.55 -9.50 3.75
N ALA A 88 -7.46 -9.81 2.83
CA ALA A 88 -8.51 -8.90 2.39
C ALA A 88 -9.44 -8.48 3.54
N TYR A 89 -9.80 -9.43 4.41
CA TYR A 89 -10.60 -9.13 5.60
C TYR A 89 -9.83 -8.25 6.59
N GLN A 90 -8.55 -8.55 6.84
CA GLN A 90 -7.70 -7.77 7.73
C GLN A 90 -7.53 -6.33 7.24
N THR A 91 -7.30 -6.11 5.94
CA THR A 91 -7.19 -4.75 5.39
C THR A 91 -8.52 -4.02 5.39
N ALA A 92 -9.64 -4.71 5.11
CA ALA A 92 -10.97 -4.13 5.25
C ALA A 92 -11.30 -3.74 6.70
N TYR A 93 -10.93 -4.59 7.67
CA TYR A 93 -11.09 -4.31 9.09
C TYR A 93 -10.30 -3.07 9.51
N LEU A 94 -9.03 -2.97 9.11
CA LEU A 94 -8.20 -1.79 9.40
C LEU A 94 -8.79 -0.53 8.76
N LYS A 95 -9.26 -0.60 7.51
CA LYS A 95 -9.91 0.53 6.85
C LYS A 95 -11.22 0.94 7.55
N ALA A 96 -11.98 -0.01 8.10
CA ALA A 96 -13.25 0.28 8.76
C ALA A 96 -13.08 0.86 10.17
N HIS A 97 -12.07 0.39 10.93
CA HIS A 97 -11.90 0.74 12.35
C HIS A 97 -10.79 1.78 12.60
N TYR A 98 -9.79 1.86 11.72
CA TYR A 98 -8.66 2.79 11.81
C TYR A 98 -8.41 3.46 10.45
N PRO A 99 -9.40 4.19 9.90
CA PRO A 99 -9.36 4.65 8.52
C PRO A 99 -8.21 5.63 8.26
N ALA A 100 -7.91 6.53 9.22
CA ALA A 100 -6.82 7.50 9.08
C ALA A 100 -5.44 6.81 9.07
N ASP A 101 -5.19 5.89 10.01
CA ASP A 101 -3.97 5.10 10.08
C ASP A 101 -3.78 4.25 8.83
N TYR A 102 -4.85 3.55 8.41
CA TYR A 102 -4.85 2.72 7.22
C TYR A 102 -4.55 3.54 5.97
N MET A 103 -5.22 4.67 5.77
CA MET A 103 -4.97 5.52 4.61
C MET A 103 -3.58 6.16 4.63
N THR A 104 -3.04 6.48 5.80
CA THR A 104 -1.64 6.96 5.94
C THR A 104 -0.65 5.89 5.48
N ALA A 105 -0.88 4.62 5.85
CA ALA A 105 -0.07 3.50 5.40
C ALA A 105 -0.20 3.26 3.88
N VAL A 106 -1.41 3.35 3.32
CA VAL A 106 -1.65 3.24 1.87
C VAL A 106 -0.93 4.34 1.10
N LEU A 107 -1.00 5.59 1.56
CA LEU A 107 -0.29 6.72 0.94
C LEU A 107 1.24 6.56 1.03
N SER A 108 1.74 6.09 2.16
CA SER A 108 3.17 5.82 2.37
C SER A 108 3.70 4.72 1.45
N LEU A 109 2.89 3.70 1.14
CA LEU A 109 3.24 2.64 0.19
C LEU A 109 3.04 3.08 -1.27
N ALA A 110 2.08 3.96 -1.54
CA ALA A 110 1.87 4.51 -2.86
C ALA A 110 3.06 5.35 -3.33
N SER A 111 3.71 6.08 -2.42
CA SER A 111 4.88 6.92 -2.74
C SER A 111 6.14 6.14 -3.07
N SER A 112 6.29 4.92 -2.55
CA SER A 112 7.46 4.05 -2.80
C SER A 112 7.29 3.12 -4.00
N HIS A 113 6.14 3.16 -4.68
CA HIS A 113 5.89 2.27 -5.81
C HIS A 113 6.75 2.65 -7.03
N PRO A 114 7.47 1.69 -7.66
CA PRO A 114 8.43 1.99 -8.73
C PRO A 114 7.78 2.56 -10.00
N THR A 115 6.50 2.30 -10.22
CA THR A 115 5.74 2.77 -11.38
C THR A 115 4.38 3.32 -10.95
N GLY A 116 3.99 4.46 -11.54
CA GLY A 116 2.67 5.06 -11.33
C GLY A 116 2.43 5.60 -9.91
N ALA A 117 3.48 6.03 -9.21
CA ALA A 117 3.36 6.53 -7.84
C ALA A 117 2.41 7.73 -7.74
N GLN A 118 2.45 8.65 -8.72
CA GLN A 118 1.61 9.85 -8.72
C GLN A 118 0.12 9.52 -8.87
N GLU A 119 -0.22 8.60 -9.78
CA GLU A 119 -1.59 8.14 -9.99
C GLU A 119 -2.13 7.41 -8.75
N ARG A 120 -1.29 6.59 -8.10
CA ARG A 120 -1.65 5.89 -6.86
C ARG A 120 -1.85 6.83 -5.69
N ILE A 121 -0.96 7.82 -5.52
CA ILE A 121 -1.13 8.86 -4.51
C ILE A 121 -2.42 9.63 -4.78
N ALA A 122 -2.68 10.06 -6.02
CA ALA A 122 -3.90 10.79 -6.37
C ALA A 122 -5.17 9.97 -6.05
N ALA A 123 -5.17 8.67 -6.40
CA ALA A 123 -6.28 7.78 -6.08
C ALA A 123 -6.48 7.61 -4.56
N ALA A 124 -5.39 7.46 -3.79
CA ALA A 124 -5.44 7.34 -2.35
C ALA A 124 -5.90 8.64 -1.67
N VAL A 125 -5.45 9.81 -2.14
CA VAL A 125 -5.92 11.12 -1.65
C VAL A 125 -7.41 11.31 -1.92
N ALA A 126 -7.88 10.94 -3.12
CA ALA A 126 -9.30 11.00 -3.47
C ALA A 126 -10.15 10.07 -2.59
N GLU A 127 -9.61 8.92 -2.21
CA GLU A 127 -10.29 7.99 -1.31
C GLU A 127 -10.29 8.50 0.14
N SER A 128 -9.19 9.08 0.64
CA SER A 128 -9.16 9.74 1.95
C SER A 128 -10.23 10.84 2.05
N ALA A 129 -10.41 11.63 0.98
CA ALA A 129 -11.44 12.67 0.93
C ALA A 129 -12.86 12.11 1.03
N LYS A 130 -13.15 10.94 0.45
CA LYS A 130 -14.46 10.27 0.58
C LYS A 130 -14.71 9.70 1.98
N LEU A 131 -13.65 9.45 2.73
CA LEU A 131 -13.70 9.00 4.12
C LEU A 131 -13.69 10.18 5.12
N ASP A 132 -13.84 11.41 4.63
CA ASP A 132 -13.76 12.64 5.42
C ASP A 132 -12.43 12.82 6.17
N ILE A 133 -11.34 12.26 5.63
CA ILE A 133 -9.99 12.40 6.16
C ILE A 133 -9.21 13.42 5.32
N PRO A 134 -8.95 14.63 5.85
CA PRO A 134 -8.22 15.66 5.13
C PRO A 134 -6.76 15.26 4.97
N VAL A 135 -6.23 15.42 3.75
CA VAL A 135 -4.80 15.33 3.47
C VAL A 135 -4.23 16.75 3.43
N LEU A 136 -3.53 17.13 4.49
CA LEU A 136 -2.96 18.45 4.67
C LEU A 136 -1.72 18.62 3.81
N PRO A 137 -1.46 19.84 3.29
CA PRO A 137 -0.26 20.14 2.51
C PRO A 137 1.02 19.87 3.33
N PRO A 138 2.16 19.65 2.66
CA PRO A 138 3.43 19.50 3.36
C PRO A 138 3.79 20.79 4.11
N ASP A 139 4.61 20.64 5.14
CA ASP A 139 5.07 21.68 6.05
C ASP A 139 6.38 21.20 6.69
N VAL A 140 7.47 21.97 6.59
CA VAL A 140 8.78 21.58 7.15
C VAL A 140 8.79 21.41 8.67
N ASN A 141 7.90 22.11 9.38
CA ASN A 141 7.81 22.05 10.84
C ASN A 141 6.95 20.87 11.33
N HIS A 142 6.05 20.34 10.50
CA HIS A 142 5.11 19.30 10.92
C HIS A 142 5.18 17.98 10.14
N SER A 143 5.76 17.99 8.94
CA SER A 143 5.76 16.81 8.06
C SER A 143 6.90 15.86 8.38
N GLY A 144 6.64 14.56 8.25
CA GLY A 144 7.70 13.56 8.20
C GLY A 144 8.36 13.47 6.82
N ALA A 145 9.31 12.56 6.70
CA ALA A 145 9.89 12.23 5.40
C ALA A 145 8.83 11.62 4.45
N ASN A 146 7.98 10.72 4.97
CA ASN A 146 6.79 10.20 4.27
C ASN A 146 5.50 10.77 4.86
N PHE A 147 4.35 10.30 4.36
CA PHE A 147 3.04 10.63 4.94
C PHE A 147 2.98 10.23 6.41
N THR A 148 2.45 11.14 7.24
CA THR A 148 2.29 10.92 8.68
C THR A 148 0.87 11.24 9.12
N LEU A 149 0.44 10.61 10.21
CA LEU A 149 -0.77 11.03 10.90
C LEU A 149 -0.57 12.42 11.49
N ALA A 150 -1.60 13.25 11.36
CA ALA A 150 -1.65 14.59 11.90
C ALA A 150 -3.04 14.87 12.46
N HIS A 151 -3.20 16.04 13.04
CA HIS A 151 -4.49 16.55 13.45
C HIS A 151 -4.72 17.91 12.77
N THR A 152 -5.98 18.18 12.43
CA THR A 152 -6.43 19.53 12.06
C THR A 152 -6.44 20.43 13.29
N GLU A 153 -6.62 21.74 13.08
CA GLU A 153 -6.79 22.71 14.17
C GLU A 153 -7.98 22.36 15.09
N ASP A 154 -9.02 21.70 14.55
CA ASP A 154 -10.18 21.21 15.30
C ASP A 154 -9.92 19.84 15.97
N GLU A 155 -8.66 19.41 16.13
CA GLU A 155 -8.24 18.10 16.67
C GLU A 155 -8.77 16.87 15.92
N ARG A 156 -9.36 17.03 14.73
CA ARG A 156 -9.76 15.89 13.88
C ARG A 156 -8.55 15.23 13.25
N GLN A 157 -8.56 13.90 13.16
CA GLN A 157 -7.50 13.14 12.48
C GLN A 157 -7.36 13.57 11.02
N ALA A 158 -6.12 13.72 10.60
CA ALA A 158 -5.72 14.14 9.26
C ALA A 158 -4.46 13.38 8.83
N ILE A 159 -4.09 13.53 7.57
CA ILE A 159 -2.85 12.98 7.03
C ILE A 159 -2.00 14.14 6.55
N ARG A 160 -0.75 14.23 6.99
CA ARG A 160 0.19 15.24 6.51
C ARG A 160 1.00 14.70 5.35
N PHE A 161 1.12 15.49 4.29
CA PHE A 161 1.92 15.12 3.12
C PHE A 161 3.41 15.01 3.46
N GLY A 162 4.07 13.94 3.00
CA GLY A 162 5.49 13.71 3.27
C GLY A 162 6.43 14.59 2.43
N LEU A 163 7.52 15.06 3.02
CA LEU A 163 8.49 15.92 2.33
C LEU A 163 9.20 15.21 1.16
N ALA A 164 9.52 13.93 1.31
CA ALA A 164 10.21 13.15 0.27
C ALA A 164 9.32 12.88 -0.95
N VAL A 165 8.00 12.96 -0.78
CA VAL A 165 6.99 12.72 -1.82
C VAL A 165 6.90 13.93 -2.77
N ILE A 166 7.40 15.09 -2.36
CA ILE A 166 7.49 16.27 -3.20
C ILE A 166 8.52 16.02 -4.31
N LYS A 167 8.09 16.29 -5.55
CA LYS A 167 8.94 16.12 -6.74
C LYS A 167 10.26 16.87 -6.57
N ASN A 168 11.38 16.23 -6.90
CA ASN A 168 12.75 16.75 -6.83
C ASN A 168 13.36 16.94 -5.43
N VAL A 169 12.66 16.66 -4.32
CA VAL A 169 13.25 16.75 -2.97
C VAL A 169 14.09 15.52 -2.68
N GLY A 170 13.52 14.33 -2.86
CA GLY A 170 14.20 13.06 -2.58
C GLY A 170 14.26 12.72 -1.10
N TRP A 171 14.54 11.46 -0.81
CA TRP A 171 14.43 10.92 0.55
C TRP A 171 15.49 11.47 1.51
N GLY A 172 16.77 11.47 1.10
CA GLY A 172 17.86 11.94 1.97
C GLY A 172 17.75 13.42 2.34
N ALA A 173 17.23 14.27 1.44
CA ALA A 173 16.98 15.67 1.76
C ALA A 173 15.85 15.83 2.78
N ALA A 174 14.75 15.06 2.63
CA ALA A 174 13.63 15.08 3.55
C ALA A 174 14.02 14.57 4.95
N GLU A 175 14.78 13.49 5.04
CA GLU A 175 15.31 12.99 6.31
C GLU A 175 16.25 13.99 6.98
N SER A 176 17.12 14.64 6.20
CA SER A 176 18.01 15.69 6.73
C SER A 176 17.22 16.87 7.32
N ILE A 177 16.08 17.25 6.72
CA ILE A 177 15.20 18.30 7.25
C ILE A 177 14.55 17.86 8.56
N VAL A 178 14.04 16.64 8.60
CA VAL A 178 13.37 16.08 9.79
C VAL A 178 14.34 15.93 10.95
N ALA A 179 15.54 15.36 10.71
CA ALA A 179 16.57 15.17 11.72
C ALA A 179 17.05 16.50 12.30
N GLU A 180 17.34 17.48 11.44
CA GLU A 180 17.74 18.83 11.88
C GLU A 180 16.66 19.52 12.73
N ARG A 181 15.38 19.32 12.38
CA ARG A 181 14.25 19.84 13.16
C ARG A 181 14.12 19.14 14.52
N GLU A 182 14.31 17.83 14.56
CA GLU A 182 14.23 17.05 15.80
C GLU A 182 15.36 17.38 16.77
N GLU A 183 16.56 17.65 16.26
CA GLU A 183 17.72 18.01 17.08
C GLU A 183 17.67 19.47 17.57
N ASN A 184 17.34 20.42 16.68
CA ASN A 184 17.47 21.85 16.96
C ASN A 184 16.13 22.61 17.06
N GLY A 185 15.00 21.89 17.03
CA GLY A 185 13.65 22.47 17.14
C GLY A 185 13.06 22.97 15.81
N PRO A 186 11.83 23.54 15.83
CA PRO A 186 11.17 24.03 14.62
C PRO A 186 11.94 25.16 13.94
N PHE A 187 11.78 25.29 12.62
CA PHE A 187 12.32 26.40 11.85
C PHE A 187 11.48 27.66 12.08
N THR A 188 12.16 28.77 12.38
CA THR A 188 11.51 30.04 12.76
C THR A 188 11.36 31.01 11.59
N SER A 189 12.27 30.94 10.62
CA SER A 189 12.24 31.76 9.40
C SER A 189 12.90 31.02 8.24
N ILE A 190 12.77 31.58 7.02
CA ILE A 190 13.43 31.02 5.85
C ILE A 190 14.96 31.10 5.95
N GLU A 191 15.48 32.16 6.57
CA GLU A 191 16.92 32.32 6.82
C GLU A 191 17.41 31.26 7.81
N ASP A 192 16.66 30.99 8.88
CA ASP A 192 16.96 29.93 9.85
C ASP A 192 16.99 28.56 9.16
N PHE A 193 15.98 28.25 8.33
CA PHE A 193 15.94 27.02 7.54
C PHE A 193 17.16 26.89 6.62
N CYS A 194 17.50 27.94 5.85
CA CYS A 194 18.64 27.90 4.92
C CYS A 194 20.00 27.84 5.64
N ARG A 195 20.12 28.40 6.84
CA ARG A 195 21.35 28.36 7.66
C ARG A 195 21.59 26.99 8.29
N ARG A 196 20.52 26.30 8.69
CA ARG A 196 20.56 25.00 9.36
C ARG A 196 20.71 23.84 8.38
N ILE A 197 20.00 23.88 7.25
CA ILE A 197 20.03 22.81 6.26
C ILE A 197 21.26 22.93 5.35
N SER A 198 22.11 21.88 5.35
CA SER A 198 23.26 21.84 4.47
C SER A 198 22.85 21.79 2.99
N LEU A 199 23.40 22.71 2.19
CA LEU A 199 23.19 22.75 0.75
C LEU A 199 23.83 21.59 -0.01
N LYS A 200 24.63 20.74 0.68
CA LYS A 200 25.06 19.44 0.14
C LYS A 200 23.87 18.48 -0.03
N ASN A 201 22.89 18.57 0.86
CA ASN A 201 21.72 17.70 0.87
C ASN A 201 20.52 18.32 0.14
N LEU A 202 20.45 19.66 0.07
CA LEU A 202 19.34 20.38 -0.52
C LEU A 202 19.79 21.28 -1.68
N ASN A 203 19.46 20.87 -2.91
CA ASN A 203 19.79 21.65 -4.11
C ASN A 203 18.72 22.72 -4.41
N ARG A 204 19.04 23.72 -5.26
CA ARG A 204 18.13 24.80 -5.67
C ARG A 204 16.78 24.29 -6.17
N ARG A 205 16.77 23.19 -6.93
CA ARG A 205 15.56 22.61 -7.51
C ARG A 205 14.66 21.97 -6.45
N ALA A 206 15.24 21.36 -5.42
CA ALA A 206 14.53 20.83 -4.26
C ALA A 206 13.88 21.97 -3.46
N LEU A 207 14.64 23.04 -3.18
CA LEU A 207 14.12 24.25 -2.52
C LEU A 207 12.94 24.86 -3.28
N GLU A 208 13.10 25.07 -4.59
CA GLU A 208 12.01 25.60 -5.42
C GLU A 208 10.75 24.71 -5.37
N SER A 209 10.95 23.39 -5.34
CA SER A 209 9.85 22.43 -5.25
C SER A 209 9.17 22.43 -3.89
N LEU A 210 9.94 22.59 -2.79
CA LEU A 210 9.41 22.77 -1.44
C LEU A 210 8.54 24.02 -1.34
N ILE A 211 9.01 25.15 -1.89
CA ILE A 211 8.26 26.41 -1.88
C ILE A 211 6.96 26.26 -2.69
N LYS A 212 7.05 25.72 -3.91
CA LYS A 212 5.87 25.55 -4.79
C LYS A 212 4.84 24.58 -4.22
N ALA A 213 5.30 23.56 -3.49
CA ALA A 213 4.44 22.60 -2.80
C ALA A 213 3.77 23.17 -1.53
N GLY A 214 4.22 24.33 -1.04
CA GLY A 214 3.71 24.95 0.19
C GLY A 214 4.40 24.51 1.47
N ALA A 215 5.49 23.74 1.37
CA ALA A 215 6.18 23.21 2.55
C ALA A 215 6.81 24.30 3.44
N LEU A 216 7.01 25.51 2.89
CA LEU A 216 7.63 26.65 3.58
C LEU A 216 6.63 27.78 3.85
N ASP A 217 5.33 27.55 3.70
CA ASP A 217 4.29 28.59 3.88
C ASP A 217 4.27 29.16 5.31
N ALA A 218 4.64 28.34 6.30
CA ALA A 218 4.80 28.77 7.69
C ALA A 218 5.96 29.77 7.90
N LEU A 219 6.92 29.84 6.97
CA LEU A 219 8.12 30.67 7.06
C LEU A 219 8.03 31.96 6.23
N GLY A 220 6.97 32.12 5.44
CA GLY A 220 6.75 33.32 4.65
C GLY A 220 5.94 33.10 3.37
N GLU A 221 5.66 34.19 2.67
CA GLU A 221 4.88 34.16 1.44
C GLU A 221 5.66 33.53 0.27
N ARG A 222 5.05 32.58 -0.44
CA ARG A 222 5.68 31.83 -1.55
C ARG A 222 6.32 32.72 -2.62
N GLY A 223 5.63 33.79 -3.03
CA GLY A 223 6.13 34.72 -4.06
C GLY A 223 7.41 35.42 -3.63
N THR A 224 7.43 35.92 -2.40
CA THR A 224 8.57 36.59 -1.79
C THR A 224 9.76 35.63 -1.62
N ILE A 225 9.52 34.40 -1.15
CA ILE A 225 10.59 33.40 -0.98
C ILE A 225 11.17 32.99 -2.34
N LEU A 226 10.33 32.74 -3.35
CA LEU A 226 10.79 32.38 -4.70
C LEU A 226 11.62 33.49 -5.34
N ALA A 227 11.19 34.75 -5.22
CA ALA A 227 11.89 35.89 -5.78
C ALA A 227 13.29 36.10 -5.16
N ASN A 228 13.47 35.71 -3.90
CA ASN A 228 14.73 35.88 -3.15
C ASN A 228 15.57 34.60 -3.03
N LEU A 229 15.15 33.49 -3.65
CA LEU A 229 15.77 32.17 -3.47
C LEU A 229 17.28 32.17 -3.77
N ASP A 230 17.73 32.83 -4.85
CA ASP A 230 19.16 32.91 -5.20
C ASP A 230 19.98 33.64 -4.14
N ARG A 231 19.42 34.69 -3.55
CA ARG A 231 20.07 35.48 -2.49
C ARG A 231 20.18 34.67 -1.20
N LEU A 232 19.09 33.97 -0.83
CA LEU A 232 19.04 33.12 0.36
C LEU A 232 20.05 31.97 0.28
N ILE A 233 20.14 31.29 -0.88
CA ILE A 233 21.14 30.24 -1.11
C ILE A 233 22.56 30.82 -0.99
N SER A 234 22.81 31.98 -1.61
CA SER A 234 24.13 32.61 -1.57
C SER A 234 24.55 33.01 -0.15
N LEU A 235 23.61 33.51 0.66
CA LEU A 235 23.82 33.86 2.05
C LEU A 235 24.15 32.62 2.89
N ALA A 236 23.36 31.55 2.76
CA ALA A 236 23.61 30.28 3.45
C ALA A 236 24.97 29.66 3.09
N GLN A 237 25.37 29.68 1.81
CA GLN A 237 26.70 29.23 1.39
C GLN A 237 27.84 30.06 1.98
N ARG A 238 27.62 31.37 2.18
CA ARG A 238 28.61 32.25 2.81
C ARG A 238 28.74 31.93 4.30
N GLU A 239 27.63 31.79 5.01
CA GLU A 239 27.63 31.44 6.44
C GLU A 239 28.23 30.05 6.68
N GLN A 240 27.89 29.06 5.85
CA GLN A 240 28.47 27.72 5.96
C GLN A 240 30.00 27.76 5.77
N ARG A 241 30.50 28.51 4.79
CA ARG A 241 31.95 28.69 4.59
C ARG A 241 32.63 29.38 5.77
N LEU A 242 31.99 30.35 6.40
CA LEU A 242 32.51 31.03 7.59
C LEU A 242 32.60 30.08 8.80
N ARG A 243 31.58 29.22 8.99
CA ARG A 243 31.60 28.17 10.02
C ARG A 243 32.72 27.16 9.78
N GLU A 244 32.89 26.71 8.54
CA GLU A 244 33.93 25.74 8.16
C GLU A 244 35.35 26.32 8.25
N SER A 245 35.52 27.64 8.05
CA SER A 245 36.82 28.31 8.11
C SER A 245 37.25 28.73 9.54
N GLY A 246 36.36 28.65 10.53
CA GLY A 246 36.63 29.04 11.92
C GLY A 246 36.83 30.55 12.11
N GLN A 247 36.50 31.39 11.12
CA GLN A 247 36.56 32.85 11.24
C GLN A 247 35.25 33.38 11.82
N ALA A 248 35.28 33.84 13.08
CA ALA A 248 34.23 34.69 13.62
C ALA A 248 34.21 36.02 12.86
N THR A 249 33.03 36.49 12.45
CA THR A 249 32.94 37.82 11.85
C THR A 249 33.11 38.88 12.93
N MET A 250 33.79 39.98 12.62
CA MET A 250 34.15 41.01 13.60
C MET A 250 32.94 41.84 14.10
N PHE A 251 31.71 41.51 13.66
CA PHE A 251 30.51 42.33 13.86
C PHE A 251 29.25 41.51 14.23
N ASP A 252 29.40 40.24 14.65
CA ASP A 252 28.32 39.48 15.31
C ASP A 252 28.26 39.78 16.82
#